data_AF-A0A8J4LUN6-F1
#
_entry.id   AF-A0A8J4LUN6-F1
#
_cell.length_a   1.000
_cell.length_b   1.000
_cell.length_c   1.000
_cell.angle_alpha   90.00
_cell.angle_beta   90.00
_cell.angle_gamma   90.00
#
_symmetry.space_group_name_H-M   'P 1'
#
loop_
_entity.id
_entity.type
_entity.pdbx_description
1 polymer ?
#
loop_
_entity_poly.entity_id
_entity_poly.type
_entity_poly.pdbx_seq_one_letter_code
_entity_poly.pdbx_strand_id
1 'polypeptide(L)'
;PVCMPIGRTAFIIMAKTAYFTLLIAAALAVGCCRVANADYYEDLLPQGIQAGTISQFPYRSCNTSNGAYRLAPVWVPMGSSKYCFKIEVRQDAQSCSGACCTSGLHKIEFNVSSSCLVAGASVTATLNGVPTRVGPSYDQPPLGPVGSTVLKITQLGLDPVTAQGAELCITLKPNRARQGCTTLDQLCSSPGFPAGTCTAATFDAACDCCPVSQVVQARPPPPPPPPPPPPPPSPPPAVPSYRACEVCVAAKLVPPPNDVRPYRFNAATCAAIQRNISDAMNAALNASNISPIAAPFAPNSTTCFDDTVLTCGNFNGEDLSKLERLFNEVSDLLSYFIGVASSGDICNPKLEGYTVLITTQDNICLDVSQSASCFLPNQPFPNCTCNTTQGVLPFIVSPSYYPRASPFFGSLVTEYCFTLNTLPAAAIVPSTCYKANDLLAKIEWYADEALRSAVKGYTITPFGGPSKKVFPSWGAPGTSTLKVNLNWNGTMANGGLVCVAVQKPYTMQNLCKGAPGQCYASVFNRDNSDYCCPIFRAGP
;
A
#
# COMPACT_ATOMS: atom_id res chain seq x y z
N PRO A 1 57.34 -6.29 73.87
CA PRO A 1 56.82 -7.63 74.24
C PRO A 1 55.33 -7.57 74.59
N VAL A 2 54.53 -8.28 73.79
CA VAL A 2 53.17 -8.77 74.08
C VAL A 2 52.00 -7.75 74.03
N CYS A 3 51.31 -7.80 72.88
CA CYS A 3 49.87 -7.73 72.56
C CYS A 3 48.91 -6.65 73.14
N MET A 4 48.25 -5.99 72.17
CA MET A 4 46.96 -5.27 72.14
C MET A 4 45.81 -5.86 73.00
N PRO A 5 44.81 -5.04 73.42
CA PRO A 5 43.63 -4.77 72.57
C PRO A 5 43.12 -3.32 72.58
N ILE A 6 42.82 -2.77 71.40
CA ILE A 6 41.91 -1.63 71.17
C ILE A 6 40.99 -2.12 70.02
N GLY A 7 39.66 -2.15 70.09
CA GLY A 7 38.75 -1.27 70.82
C GLY A 7 37.83 -0.60 69.80
N ARG A 8 36.95 -1.40 69.18
CA ARG A 8 35.68 -1.07 68.50
C ARG A 8 35.36 0.43 68.24
N THR A 9 36.02 1.08 67.28
CA THR A 9 35.47 2.33 66.69
C THR A 9 35.98 2.60 65.26
N ALA A 10 36.01 1.59 64.39
CA ALA A 10 36.45 1.78 62.99
C ALA A 10 35.67 0.97 61.95
N PHE A 11 34.50 0.40 62.31
CA PHE A 11 33.73 -0.47 61.41
C PHE A 11 32.44 0.16 60.87
N ILE A 12 32.11 1.41 61.21
CA ILE A 12 30.86 2.07 60.75
C ILE A 12 31.13 3.16 59.69
N ILE A 13 32.39 3.56 59.47
CA ILE A 13 32.71 4.62 58.49
C ILE A 13 33.14 4.07 57.13
N MET A 14 33.66 2.83 57.02
CA MET A 14 33.96 2.23 55.71
C MET A 14 32.76 1.56 55.02
N ALA A 15 31.64 1.32 55.72
CA ALA A 15 30.43 0.77 55.10
C ALA A 15 29.59 1.83 54.35
N LYS A 16 29.74 3.12 54.69
CA LYS A 16 28.98 4.20 54.04
C LYS A 16 29.61 4.72 52.75
N THR A 17 30.93 4.60 52.59
CA THR A 17 31.63 4.97 51.34
C THR A 17 31.54 3.89 50.26
N ALA A 18 31.30 2.62 50.63
CA ALA A 18 31.02 1.54 49.69
C ALA A 18 29.56 1.58 49.17
N TYR A 19 28.60 2.02 49.98
CA TYR A 19 27.20 2.15 49.56
C TYR A 19 26.94 3.33 48.61
N PHE A 20 27.68 4.44 48.78
CA PHE A 20 27.52 5.63 47.93
C PHE A 20 28.21 5.47 46.56
N THR A 21 29.30 4.71 46.48
CA THR A 21 29.93 4.35 45.19
C THR A 21 29.16 3.26 44.45
N LEU A 22 28.46 2.34 45.14
CA LEU A 22 27.57 1.37 44.50
C LEU A 22 26.29 2.04 43.93
N LEU A 23 25.76 3.08 44.57
CA LEU A 23 24.57 3.79 44.11
C LEU A 23 24.84 4.71 42.90
N ILE A 24 26.05 5.26 42.77
CA ILE A 24 26.42 6.06 41.58
C ILE A 24 26.79 5.13 40.39
N ALA A 25 27.37 3.96 40.64
CA ALA A 25 27.54 2.94 39.60
C ALA A 25 26.21 2.34 39.13
N ALA A 26 25.22 2.19 40.01
CA ALA A 26 23.87 1.78 39.63
C ALA A 26 23.10 2.88 38.87
N ALA A 27 23.28 4.16 39.20
CA ALA A 27 22.64 5.27 38.47
C ALA A 27 23.26 5.51 37.08
N LEU A 28 24.55 5.21 36.88
CA LEU A 28 25.19 5.21 35.56
C LEU A 28 24.96 3.92 34.76
N ALA A 29 24.68 2.78 35.41
CA ALA A 29 24.28 1.54 34.73
C ALA A 29 22.79 1.51 34.34
N VAL A 30 21.92 2.27 35.01
CA VAL A 30 20.49 2.44 34.62
C VAL A 30 20.30 3.52 33.54
N GLY A 31 21.35 4.29 33.22
CA GLY A 31 21.35 5.29 32.15
C GLY A 31 21.80 4.81 30.77
N CYS A 32 22.38 3.62 30.65
CA CYS A 32 22.95 3.10 29.39
C CYS A 32 22.25 1.85 28.80
N CYS A 33 21.12 1.39 29.38
CA CYS A 33 20.35 0.26 28.85
C CYS A 33 19.01 0.66 28.22
N ARG A 34 18.93 1.82 27.54
CA ARG A 34 17.74 2.21 26.73
C ARG A 34 17.85 1.89 25.24
N VAL A 35 18.71 0.96 24.84
CA VAL A 35 18.76 0.46 23.45
C VAL A 35 18.85 -1.07 23.46
N ALA A 36 17.75 -1.73 23.81
CA ALA A 36 17.51 -3.16 23.56
C ALA A 36 16.03 -3.48 23.84
N ASN A 37 15.09 -2.90 23.08
CA ASN A 37 13.65 -3.18 23.25
C ASN A 37 12.91 -3.56 21.96
N ALA A 38 13.60 -3.80 20.84
CA ALA A 38 12.93 -4.15 19.58
C ALA A 38 13.11 -5.62 19.13
N ASP A 39 14.10 -6.35 19.66
CA ASP A 39 14.32 -7.77 19.30
C ASP A 39 13.67 -8.75 20.27
N TYR A 40 13.43 -8.37 21.53
CA TYR A 40 12.97 -9.31 22.56
C TYR A 40 11.49 -9.71 22.44
N TYR A 41 10.68 -9.02 21.63
CA TYR A 41 9.27 -9.34 21.45
C TYR A 41 8.97 -10.23 20.23
N GLU A 42 9.93 -10.48 19.32
CA GLU A 42 9.73 -11.45 18.23
C GLU A 42 9.99 -12.90 18.63
N ASP A 43 10.78 -13.15 19.68
CA ASP A 43 11.13 -14.51 20.12
C ASP A 43 10.07 -15.22 20.99
N LEU A 44 8.93 -14.57 21.27
CA LEU A 44 7.84 -15.16 22.05
C LEU A 44 6.73 -15.81 21.21
N LEU A 45 6.79 -15.69 19.88
CA LEU A 45 5.93 -16.44 18.98
C LEU A 45 6.71 -17.67 18.46
N PRO A 46 6.13 -18.88 18.48
CA PRO A 46 6.78 -20.06 17.90
C PRO A 46 7.20 -19.76 16.46
N GLN A 47 8.45 -20.02 16.11
CA GLN A 47 8.96 -19.81 14.75
C GLN A 47 8.03 -20.51 13.73
N GLY A 48 7.54 -19.74 12.76
CA GLY A 48 6.63 -20.22 11.72
C GLY A 48 5.15 -19.86 11.90
N ILE A 49 4.75 -19.19 12.99
CA ILE A 49 3.38 -18.66 13.13
C ILE A 49 3.35 -17.19 12.71
N GLN A 50 2.63 -16.90 11.63
CA GLN A 50 2.41 -15.56 11.09
C GLN A 50 1.06 -15.03 11.58
N ALA A 51 1.08 -14.03 12.48
CA ALA A 51 -0.10 -13.48 13.13
C ALA A 51 -0.92 -12.56 12.22
N GLY A 52 -0.33 -12.02 11.15
CA GLY A 52 -1.02 -11.13 10.21
C GLY A 52 -1.45 -9.79 10.80
N THR A 53 -0.87 -9.37 11.91
CA THR A 53 -1.21 -8.11 12.60
C THR A 53 -0.71 -6.87 11.86
N ILE A 54 0.32 -6.99 11.04
CA ILE A 54 0.83 -5.93 10.15
C ILE A 54 0.76 -6.44 8.73
N SER A 55 -0.20 -5.94 7.96
CA SER A 55 -0.50 -6.45 6.62
C SER A 55 0.42 -5.94 5.51
N GLN A 56 1.24 -4.93 5.80
CA GLN A 56 2.13 -4.30 4.82
C GLN A 56 3.60 -4.57 5.15
N PHE A 57 4.39 -4.85 4.12
CA PHE A 57 5.84 -4.88 4.21
C PHE A 57 6.36 -3.52 4.70
N PRO A 58 7.29 -3.44 5.67
CA PRO A 58 8.20 -4.48 6.18
C PRO A 58 7.65 -5.44 7.25
N TYR A 59 6.33 -5.51 7.43
CA TYR A 59 5.66 -6.36 8.43
C TYR A 59 6.14 -6.07 9.86
N ARG A 60 6.52 -4.82 10.11
CA ARG A 60 6.99 -4.29 11.39
C ARG A 60 6.50 -2.86 11.57
N SER A 61 6.28 -2.45 12.81
CA SER A 61 5.99 -1.05 13.14
C SER A 61 7.31 -0.27 13.20
N CYS A 62 7.51 0.60 12.22
CA CYS A 62 8.70 1.44 12.08
C CYS A 62 8.40 2.57 11.08
N ASN A 63 9.27 3.59 11.02
CA ASN A 63 9.09 4.72 10.12
C ASN A 63 9.44 4.33 8.69
N THR A 64 8.42 4.14 7.84
CA THR A 64 8.56 3.65 6.46
C THR A 64 8.79 4.75 5.42
N SER A 65 8.64 6.02 5.80
CA SER A 65 8.75 7.15 4.86
C SER A 65 10.00 8.01 5.08
N ASN A 66 10.59 7.97 6.28
CA ASN A 66 11.73 8.81 6.64
C ASN A 66 12.94 7.95 7.04
N GLY A 67 14.06 8.13 6.33
CA GLY A 67 15.35 7.54 6.69
C GLY A 67 16.44 7.81 5.66
N ALA A 68 17.69 7.72 6.10
CA ALA A 68 18.85 8.14 5.30
C ALA A 68 19.13 7.27 4.07
N TYR A 69 18.59 6.05 4.01
CA TYR A 69 19.00 5.05 3.01
C TYR A 69 17.84 4.57 2.18
N ARG A 70 18.14 4.25 0.92
CA ARG A 70 17.25 3.52 0.02
C ARG A 70 18.07 2.73 -1.00
N LEU A 71 17.45 1.79 -1.68
CA LEU A 71 18.04 1.27 -2.91
C LEU A 71 17.81 2.26 -4.06
N ALA A 72 18.81 2.40 -4.93
CA ALA A 72 18.65 3.04 -6.22
C ALA A 72 17.48 2.38 -6.98
N PRO A 73 16.74 3.12 -7.82
CA PRO A 73 15.50 2.63 -8.43
C PRO A 73 15.71 1.50 -9.45
N VAL A 74 16.97 1.20 -9.80
CA VAL A 74 17.31 0.17 -10.78
C VAL A 74 18.28 -0.88 -10.23
N TRP A 75 18.05 -2.14 -10.60
CA TRP A 75 18.99 -3.25 -10.39
C TRP A 75 19.58 -3.71 -11.72
N VAL A 76 20.80 -4.25 -11.67
CA VAL A 76 21.55 -4.69 -12.85
C VAL A 76 21.76 -6.22 -12.80
N PRO A 77 21.40 -6.97 -13.85
CA PRO A 77 21.75 -8.38 -13.96
C PRO A 77 23.24 -8.53 -14.30
N MET A 78 23.95 -9.37 -13.56
CA MET A 78 25.39 -9.62 -13.77
C MET A 78 25.67 -11.01 -14.39
N GLY A 79 24.63 -11.73 -14.81
CA GLY A 79 24.73 -13.13 -15.22
C GLY A 79 24.81 -14.09 -14.03
N SER A 80 24.77 -15.40 -14.29
CA SER A 80 24.88 -16.45 -13.26
C SER A 80 23.91 -16.31 -12.06
N SER A 81 22.67 -15.86 -12.33
CA SER A 81 21.66 -15.58 -11.29
C SER A 81 22.12 -14.56 -10.22
N LYS A 82 23.06 -13.67 -10.59
CA LYS A 82 23.55 -12.58 -9.75
C LYS A 82 22.89 -11.25 -10.15
N TYR A 83 22.41 -10.52 -9.15
CA TYR A 83 21.69 -9.27 -9.30
C TYR A 83 22.24 -8.24 -8.32
N CYS A 84 22.57 -7.04 -8.81
CA CYS A 84 23.21 -6.00 -8.00
C CYS A 84 22.33 -4.76 -7.89
N PHE A 85 22.33 -4.19 -6.68
CA PHE A 85 21.58 -3.03 -6.24
C PHE A 85 22.58 -1.99 -5.74
N LYS A 86 22.38 -0.72 -6.06
CA LYS A 86 23.15 0.36 -5.45
C LYS A 86 22.37 0.93 -4.26
N ILE A 87 23.08 1.29 -3.21
CA ILE A 87 22.52 2.00 -2.06
C ILE A 87 22.70 3.51 -2.30
N GLU A 88 21.63 4.27 -2.09
CA GLU A 88 21.64 5.73 -2.14
C GLU A 88 21.36 6.30 -0.76
N VAL A 89 22.02 7.41 -0.46
CA VAL A 89 21.94 8.14 0.80
C VAL A 89 21.25 9.48 0.56
N ARG A 90 20.23 9.76 1.36
CA ARG A 90 19.43 11.00 1.36
C ARG A 90 19.57 11.68 2.71
N GLN A 91 20.43 12.70 2.77
CA GLN A 91 20.70 13.46 4.00
C GLN A 91 20.40 14.96 3.87
N ASP A 92 19.84 15.42 2.74
CA ASP A 92 19.37 16.79 2.69
C ASP A 92 18.18 16.97 3.65
N ALA A 93 18.09 18.15 4.27
CA ALA A 93 17.10 18.43 5.31
C ALA A 93 15.65 18.42 4.78
N GLN A 94 15.45 18.40 3.47
CA GLN A 94 14.15 18.36 2.81
C GLN A 94 13.69 16.91 2.57
N SER A 95 14.62 15.97 2.38
CA SER A 95 14.34 14.56 2.09
C SER A 95 14.44 13.64 3.31
N CYS A 96 15.11 14.08 4.37
CA CYS A 96 15.22 13.33 5.61
C CYS A 96 15.42 14.26 6.82
N SER A 97 14.64 14.07 7.90
CA SER A 97 14.88 14.76 9.18
C SER A 97 14.84 13.83 10.42
N GLY A 98 15.55 14.20 11.48
CA GLY A 98 15.52 13.48 12.77
C GLY A 98 16.40 12.23 12.85
N ALA A 99 16.13 11.38 13.85
CA ALA A 99 17.02 10.27 14.22
C ALA A 99 17.28 9.27 13.07
N CYS A 100 16.27 9.00 12.23
CA CYS A 100 16.38 8.09 11.09
C CYS A 100 17.35 8.53 9.99
N CYS A 101 17.82 9.77 10.02
CA CYS A 101 18.71 10.34 9.01
C CYS A 101 20.18 10.30 9.42
N THR A 102 20.42 10.04 10.70
CA THR A 102 21.76 9.93 11.29
C THR A 102 22.10 8.51 11.71
N SER A 103 21.10 7.61 11.76
CA SER A 103 21.30 6.20 12.07
C SER A 103 22.12 5.49 10.98
N GLY A 104 22.85 4.43 11.37
CA GLY A 104 23.54 3.54 10.43
C GLY A 104 22.58 2.57 9.73
N LEU A 105 22.96 2.06 8.56
CA LEU A 105 22.27 0.99 7.85
C LEU A 105 22.73 -0.38 8.37
N HIS A 106 21.86 -1.04 9.10
CA HIS A 106 22.13 -2.31 9.76
C HIS A 106 21.68 -3.52 8.95
N LYS A 107 20.50 -3.42 8.31
CA LYS A 107 19.83 -4.54 7.66
C LYS A 107 19.07 -4.08 6.42
N ILE A 108 18.97 -4.94 5.41
CA ILE A 108 18.05 -4.79 4.28
C ILE A 108 17.15 -6.02 4.23
N GLU A 109 15.85 -5.80 4.05
CA GLU A 109 14.90 -6.88 3.77
C GLU A 109 14.25 -6.64 2.41
N PHE A 110 14.00 -7.71 1.66
CA PHE A 110 13.21 -7.70 0.44
C PHE A 110 11.89 -8.43 0.68
N ASN A 111 10.79 -7.88 0.16
CA ASN A 111 9.52 -8.60 0.08
C ASN A 111 9.57 -9.60 -1.08
N VAL A 112 9.61 -10.89 -0.77
CA VAL A 112 9.85 -11.94 -1.77
C VAL A 112 8.73 -12.97 -1.82
N SER A 113 8.65 -13.70 -2.92
CA SER A 113 7.68 -14.78 -3.08
C SER A 113 7.92 -15.89 -2.07
N SER A 114 6.85 -16.42 -1.47
CA SER A 114 6.92 -17.63 -0.65
C SER A 114 7.33 -18.87 -1.43
N SER A 115 7.20 -18.87 -2.77
CA SER A 115 7.73 -19.93 -3.61
C SER A 115 9.26 -20.04 -3.59
N CYS A 116 9.96 -19.02 -3.07
CA CYS A 116 11.42 -19.04 -2.92
C CYS A 116 11.88 -19.74 -1.65
N LEU A 117 10.99 -19.87 -0.64
CA LEU A 117 11.25 -20.55 0.62
C LEU A 117 11.15 -22.07 0.43
N VAL A 118 12.16 -22.66 -0.21
CA VAL A 118 12.24 -24.10 -0.48
C VAL A 118 13.45 -24.70 0.24
N ALA A 119 13.27 -25.85 0.87
CA ALA A 119 14.34 -26.56 1.55
C ALA A 119 15.54 -26.81 0.62
N GLY A 120 16.73 -26.38 1.04
CA GLY A 120 17.98 -26.53 0.31
C GLY A 120 18.21 -25.52 -0.82
N ALA A 121 17.26 -24.62 -1.10
CA ALA A 121 17.54 -23.43 -1.91
C ALA A 121 18.31 -22.43 -1.04
N SER A 122 19.18 -21.63 -1.66
CA SER A 122 20.01 -20.68 -0.92
C SER A 122 20.22 -19.40 -1.70
N VAL A 123 20.69 -18.39 -0.98
CA VAL A 123 21.01 -17.08 -1.50
C VAL A 123 22.30 -16.63 -0.85
N THR A 124 23.20 -16.05 -1.63
CA THR A 124 24.45 -15.47 -1.11
C THR A 124 24.47 -14.00 -1.44
N ALA A 125 25.02 -13.16 -0.55
CA ALA A 125 25.17 -11.74 -0.83
C ALA A 125 26.61 -11.26 -0.66
N THR A 126 26.99 -10.28 -1.48
CA THR A 126 28.22 -9.52 -1.36
C THR A 126 27.91 -8.04 -1.24
N LEU A 127 28.68 -7.32 -0.43
CA LEU A 127 28.67 -5.87 -0.35
C LEU A 127 30.00 -5.36 -0.89
N ASN A 128 29.97 -4.53 -1.93
CA ASN A 128 31.15 -4.05 -2.65
C ASN A 128 32.08 -5.20 -3.11
N GLY A 129 31.48 -6.30 -3.57
CA GLY A 129 32.20 -7.50 -4.01
C GLY A 129 32.71 -8.43 -2.89
N VAL A 130 32.64 -7.99 -1.63
CA VAL A 130 33.05 -8.78 -0.46
C VAL A 130 31.84 -9.55 0.10
N PRO A 131 31.95 -10.86 0.40
CA PRO A 131 30.86 -11.60 1.04
C PRO A 131 30.35 -10.92 2.31
N THR A 132 29.03 -10.83 2.46
CA THR A 132 28.38 -10.32 3.67
C THR A 132 28.79 -11.14 4.90
N ARG A 133 28.98 -10.48 6.05
CA ARG A 133 29.41 -11.12 7.30
C ARG A 133 28.45 -12.22 7.76
N VAL A 134 27.16 -11.96 7.59
CA VAL A 134 26.08 -12.92 7.83
C VAL A 134 25.42 -13.20 6.48
N GLY A 135 25.33 -14.48 6.13
CA GLY A 135 24.68 -14.91 4.90
C GLY A 135 23.20 -14.50 4.87
N PRO A 136 22.63 -14.19 3.70
CA PRO A 136 21.21 -13.89 3.60
C PRO A 136 20.34 -15.09 3.98
N SER A 137 19.19 -14.82 4.59
CA SER A 137 18.22 -15.84 4.98
C SER A 137 16.82 -15.50 4.47
N TYR A 138 16.03 -16.54 4.19
CA TYR A 138 14.60 -16.40 3.98
C TYR A 138 13.88 -16.62 5.31
N ASP A 139 13.04 -15.67 5.70
CA ASP A 139 12.29 -15.73 6.94
C ASP A 139 10.79 -15.53 6.67
N GLN A 140 9.96 -16.11 7.54
CA GLN A 140 8.53 -15.81 7.61
C GLN A 140 8.31 -14.76 8.71
N PRO A 141 7.98 -13.50 8.37
CA PRO A 141 7.85 -12.45 9.37
C PRO A 141 6.70 -12.76 10.34
N PRO A 142 6.93 -12.81 11.66
CA PRO A 142 5.91 -13.22 12.64
C PRO A 142 4.66 -12.33 12.65
N LEU A 143 4.81 -11.03 12.38
CA LEU A 143 3.68 -10.08 12.33
C LEU A 143 3.08 -9.94 10.92
N GLY A 144 3.72 -10.51 9.89
CA GLY A 144 3.22 -10.45 8.52
C GLY A 144 2.02 -11.38 8.29
N PRO A 145 1.25 -11.18 7.21
CA PRO A 145 0.20 -12.12 6.79
C PRO A 145 0.74 -13.53 6.56
N VAL A 146 -0.11 -14.53 6.76
CA VAL A 146 0.20 -15.92 6.41
C VAL A 146 0.62 -16.01 4.94
N GLY A 147 1.75 -16.66 4.69
CA GLY A 147 2.35 -16.81 3.36
C GLY A 147 3.28 -15.67 2.96
N SER A 148 3.47 -14.65 3.79
CA SER A 148 4.48 -13.61 3.54
C SER A 148 5.88 -14.18 3.72
N THR A 149 6.83 -13.78 2.90
CA THR A 149 8.23 -14.21 3.01
C THR A 149 9.14 -13.03 2.77
N VAL A 150 10.19 -12.90 3.57
CA VAL A 150 11.20 -11.86 3.41
C VAL A 150 12.56 -12.50 3.15
N LEU A 151 13.36 -11.85 2.31
CA LEU A 151 14.79 -12.13 2.20
C LEU A 151 15.54 -11.09 3.02
N LYS A 152 16.24 -11.53 4.06
CA LYS A 152 16.92 -10.67 5.03
C LYS A 152 18.43 -10.72 4.86
N ILE A 153 19.07 -9.55 4.88
CA ILE A 153 20.52 -9.37 4.83
C ILE A 153 20.90 -8.46 5.99
N THR A 154 21.61 -8.99 6.99
CA THR A 154 21.89 -8.29 8.26
C THR A 154 23.36 -7.94 8.42
N GLN A 155 23.65 -7.18 9.47
CA GLN A 155 25.00 -6.79 9.88
C GLN A 155 25.79 -6.12 8.74
N LEU A 156 25.12 -5.27 7.97
CA LEU A 156 25.75 -4.49 6.90
C LEU A 156 26.75 -3.49 7.48
N GLY A 157 26.44 -2.90 8.65
CA GLY A 157 27.35 -2.04 9.39
C GLY A 157 27.77 -0.79 8.62
N LEU A 158 26.88 -0.31 7.74
CA LEU A 158 27.12 0.85 6.90
C LEU A 158 26.68 2.13 7.62
N ASP A 159 27.38 3.22 7.35
CA ASP A 159 27.03 4.58 7.77
C ASP A 159 26.74 5.43 6.52
N PRO A 160 26.27 6.69 6.65
CA PRO A 160 25.94 7.50 5.49
C PRO A 160 27.09 7.74 4.52
N VAL A 161 28.34 7.68 4.99
CA VAL A 161 29.52 7.89 4.16
C VAL A 161 29.86 6.63 3.35
N THR A 162 29.83 5.48 4.02
CA THR A 162 30.19 4.19 3.45
C THR A 162 29.05 3.53 2.66
N ALA A 163 27.80 3.94 2.92
CA ALA A 163 26.61 3.44 2.21
C ALA A 163 26.43 4.05 0.83
N GLN A 164 26.83 5.31 0.63
CA GLN A 164 26.57 6.02 -0.64
C GLN A 164 27.27 5.32 -1.80
N GLY A 165 26.47 4.82 -2.75
CA GLY A 165 26.95 4.11 -3.93
C GLY A 165 27.45 2.68 -3.65
N ALA A 166 27.34 2.19 -2.42
CA ALA A 166 27.71 0.82 -2.09
C ALA A 166 26.85 -0.16 -2.90
N GLU A 167 27.50 -1.19 -3.45
CA GLU A 167 26.87 -2.18 -4.31
C GLU A 167 26.57 -3.46 -3.52
N LEU A 168 25.30 -3.73 -3.30
CA LEU A 168 24.80 -4.97 -2.74
C LEU A 168 24.44 -5.91 -3.88
N CYS A 169 25.08 -7.06 -3.98
CA CYS A 169 24.70 -8.10 -4.93
C CYS A 169 24.17 -9.34 -4.23
N ILE A 170 23.09 -9.92 -4.75
CA ILE A 170 22.58 -11.23 -4.34
C ILE A 170 22.77 -12.24 -5.48
N THR A 171 23.06 -13.49 -5.14
CA THR A 171 23.10 -14.61 -6.08
C THR A 171 22.12 -15.66 -5.63
N LEU A 172 21.14 -15.96 -6.49
CA LEU A 172 20.10 -16.95 -6.23
C LEU A 172 20.58 -18.34 -6.63
N LYS A 173 20.39 -19.33 -5.75
CA LYS A 173 20.79 -20.71 -5.97
C LYS A 173 19.60 -21.63 -5.70
N PRO A 174 19.08 -22.32 -6.72
CA PRO A 174 18.02 -23.29 -6.49
C PRO A 174 18.57 -24.50 -5.72
N ASN A 175 17.67 -25.31 -5.17
CA ASN A 175 18.06 -26.56 -4.53
C ASN A 175 18.50 -27.61 -5.57
N ARG A 176 18.93 -28.80 -5.11
CA ARG A 176 19.36 -29.91 -6.00
C ARG A 176 18.27 -30.38 -6.97
N ALA A 177 17.00 -30.20 -6.61
CA ALA A 177 15.84 -30.52 -7.44
C ALA A 177 15.45 -29.38 -8.40
N ARG A 178 16.27 -28.32 -8.50
CA ARG A 178 16.02 -27.10 -9.30
C ARG A 178 14.78 -26.31 -8.84
N GLN A 179 14.39 -26.46 -7.57
CA GLN A 179 13.30 -25.72 -6.94
C GLN A 179 13.84 -24.52 -6.17
N GLY A 180 12.99 -23.49 -6.01
CA GLY A 180 13.36 -22.18 -5.48
C GLY A 180 13.55 -21.15 -6.61
N CYS A 181 13.71 -19.89 -6.22
CA CYS A 181 13.81 -18.80 -7.18
C CYS A 181 15.21 -18.72 -7.79
N THR A 182 15.29 -18.60 -9.11
CA THR A 182 16.54 -18.47 -9.87
C THR A 182 16.66 -17.14 -10.60
N THR A 183 15.55 -16.39 -10.67
CA THR A 183 15.48 -15.05 -11.25
C THR A 183 14.88 -14.04 -10.27
N LEU A 184 15.18 -12.75 -10.47
CA LEU A 184 14.47 -11.69 -9.73
C LEU A 184 12.98 -11.64 -10.05
N ASP A 185 12.57 -12.04 -11.25
CA ASP A 185 11.15 -12.12 -11.61
C ASP A 185 10.38 -13.11 -10.73
N GLN A 186 11.01 -14.21 -10.37
CA GLN A 186 10.47 -15.20 -9.44
C GLN A 186 10.62 -14.77 -7.99
N LEU A 187 11.75 -14.14 -7.65
CA LEU A 187 12.04 -13.68 -6.29
C LEU A 187 11.12 -12.55 -5.87
N CYS A 188 11.01 -11.53 -6.72
CA CYS A 188 10.31 -10.28 -6.48
C CYS A 188 8.99 -10.28 -7.25
N SER A 189 8.02 -11.02 -6.70
CA SER A 189 6.64 -11.09 -7.21
C SER A 189 5.67 -10.43 -6.22
N SER A 190 5.95 -9.18 -5.84
CA SER A 190 5.05 -8.43 -4.96
C SER A 190 3.73 -8.13 -5.70
N PRO A 191 2.56 -8.40 -5.11
CA PRO A 191 1.28 -8.05 -5.72
C PRO A 191 1.22 -6.56 -6.08
N GLY A 192 0.78 -6.25 -7.31
CA GLY A 192 0.67 -4.87 -7.79
C GLY A 192 1.87 -4.32 -8.58
N PHE A 193 2.94 -5.11 -8.77
CA PHE A 193 4.09 -4.73 -9.60
C PHE A 193 4.39 -5.76 -10.69
N PRO A 194 5.01 -5.35 -11.83
CA PRO A 194 5.56 -6.30 -12.79
C PRO A 194 6.55 -7.24 -12.10
N ALA A 195 6.56 -8.52 -12.53
CA ALA A 195 7.54 -9.49 -12.06
C ALA A 195 8.96 -8.92 -12.21
N GLY A 196 9.76 -9.02 -11.14
CA GLY A 196 11.13 -8.49 -11.11
C GLY A 196 11.24 -7.12 -10.46
N THR A 197 10.10 -6.51 -10.10
CA THR A 197 10.07 -5.30 -9.27
C THR A 197 10.21 -5.68 -7.80
N CYS A 198 11.37 -5.38 -7.22
CA CYS A 198 11.65 -5.69 -5.83
C CYS A 198 11.23 -4.54 -4.93
N THR A 199 10.46 -4.85 -3.88
CA THR A 199 10.22 -3.92 -2.78
C THR A 199 11.21 -4.24 -1.66
N ALA A 200 11.97 -3.26 -1.19
CA ALA A 200 12.99 -3.43 -0.17
C ALA A 200 12.91 -2.38 0.92
N ALA A 201 13.10 -2.78 2.18
CA ALA A 201 13.18 -1.90 3.33
C ALA A 201 14.61 -1.91 3.87
N THR A 202 15.12 -0.72 4.22
CA THR A 202 16.44 -0.56 4.84
C THR A 202 16.24 -0.24 6.32
N PHE A 203 16.95 -0.90 7.22
CA PHE A 203 16.73 -0.78 8.66
C PHE A 203 17.95 -0.25 9.38
N ASP A 204 17.70 0.57 10.39
CA ASP A 204 18.69 0.87 11.41
C ASP A 204 18.83 -0.26 12.44
N ALA A 205 19.78 -0.12 13.37
CA ALA A 205 20.05 -1.14 14.37
C ALA A 205 18.89 -1.30 15.37
N ALA A 206 18.14 -0.24 15.66
CA ALA A 206 16.97 -0.30 16.54
C ALA A 206 15.71 -0.84 15.81
N CYS A 207 15.75 -0.95 14.48
CA CYS A 207 14.61 -1.25 13.62
C CYS A 207 13.45 -0.24 13.74
N ASP A 208 13.72 0.98 14.22
CA ASP A 208 12.75 2.07 14.31
C ASP A 208 12.58 2.80 12.98
N CYS A 209 13.61 2.76 12.12
CA CYS A 209 13.66 3.41 10.82
C CYS A 209 13.70 2.35 9.74
N CYS A 210 12.73 2.36 8.84
CA CYS A 210 12.57 1.31 7.84
C CYS A 210 12.09 1.83 6.48
N PRO A 211 12.71 2.88 5.89
CA PRO A 211 12.24 3.43 4.64
C PRO A 211 12.19 2.37 3.54
N VAL A 212 11.07 2.37 2.82
CA VAL A 212 10.77 1.39 1.77
C VAL A 212 11.09 1.99 0.40
N SER A 213 11.70 1.18 -0.46
CA SER A 213 12.07 1.53 -1.83
C SER A 213 11.64 0.45 -2.81
N GLN A 214 11.39 0.85 -4.05
CA GLN A 214 11.07 -0.06 -5.15
C GLN A 214 12.20 -0.02 -6.16
N VAL A 215 12.58 -1.20 -6.67
CA VAL A 215 13.68 -1.37 -7.61
C VAL A 215 13.22 -2.18 -8.81
N VAL A 216 13.41 -1.65 -10.01
CA VAL A 216 13.07 -2.29 -11.28
C VAL A 216 14.33 -2.67 -12.08
N GLN A 217 14.19 -3.49 -13.12
CA GLN A 217 15.32 -3.86 -13.96
C GLN A 217 15.83 -2.66 -14.78
N ALA A 218 17.16 -2.45 -14.80
CA ALA A 218 17.78 -1.52 -15.74
C ALA A 218 17.52 -1.98 -17.19
N ARG A 219 16.97 -1.10 -18.03
CA ARG A 219 16.77 -1.39 -19.47
C ARG A 219 18.11 -1.43 -20.20
N PRO A 220 18.31 -2.37 -21.16
CA PRO A 220 19.52 -2.37 -21.99
C PRO A 220 19.62 -1.05 -22.79
N PRO A 221 20.84 -0.51 -23.01
CA PRO A 221 21.01 0.61 -23.92
C PRO A 221 20.59 0.21 -25.35
N PRO A 222 19.99 1.12 -26.13
CA PRO A 222 19.59 0.83 -27.51
C PRO A 222 20.82 0.45 -28.37
N PRO A 223 20.65 -0.46 -29.36
CA PRO A 223 21.74 -0.85 -30.24
C PRO A 223 22.29 0.35 -31.02
N PRO A 224 23.60 0.40 -31.30
CA PRO A 224 24.19 1.47 -32.08
C PRO A 224 23.58 1.51 -33.50
N PRO A 225 23.27 2.71 -34.02
CA PRO A 225 22.70 2.84 -35.36
C PRO A 225 23.67 2.32 -36.43
N PRO A 226 23.16 1.75 -37.55
CA PRO A 226 23.99 1.27 -38.65
C PRO A 226 24.80 2.41 -39.30
N PRO A 227 25.98 2.11 -39.88
CA PRO A 227 26.83 3.11 -40.50
C PRO A 227 26.12 3.77 -41.70
N PRO A 228 26.20 5.10 -41.84
CA PRO A 228 25.48 5.82 -42.88
C PRO A 228 26.10 5.60 -44.28
N PRO A 229 25.27 5.55 -45.34
CA PRO A 229 25.74 5.55 -46.73
C PRO A 229 26.39 6.89 -47.14
N PRO A 230 27.20 6.92 -48.23
CA PRO A 230 27.95 8.10 -48.64
C PRO A 230 27.05 9.29 -49.03
N PRO A 231 27.49 10.54 -48.78
CA PRO A 231 26.61 11.70 -48.80
C PRO A 231 26.35 12.25 -50.22
N PRO A 232 25.10 12.60 -50.57
CA PRO A 232 24.76 13.50 -51.66
C PRO A 232 24.98 14.99 -51.27
N PRO A 233 24.99 15.92 -52.24
CA PRO A 233 25.38 17.32 -52.02
C PRO A 233 24.43 18.08 -51.09
N SER A 234 25.04 18.94 -50.28
CA SER A 234 24.51 19.63 -49.11
C SER A 234 23.26 20.50 -49.37
N PRO A 235 22.18 20.36 -48.57
CA PRO A 235 21.10 21.34 -48.46
C PRO A 235 21.43 22.48 -47.48
N PRO A 236 20.59 23.54 -47.43
CA PRO A 236 20.81 24.78 -46.66
C PRO A 236 20.84 24.58 -45.12
N PRO A 237 21.25 25.59 -44.34
CA PRO A 237 21.54 25.47 -42.90
C PRO A 237 20.34 24.96 -42.11
N ALA A 238 20.54 23.90 -41.32
CA ALA A 238 19.53 23.36 -40.43
C ALA A 238 19.24 24.32 -39.27
N VAL A 239 17.94 24.49 -39.02
CA VAL A 239 17.38 25.11 -37.81
C VAL A 239 17.92 24.34 -36.58
N PRO A 240 18.26 25.01 -35.47
CA PRO A 240 18.76 24.33 -34.28
C PRO A 240 17.80 23.23 -33.82
N SER A 241 18.29 21.99 -33.85
CA SER A 241 17.60 20.78 -33.43
C SER A 241 17.71 20.69 -31.91
N TYR A 242 16.71 21.19 -31.19
CA TYR A 242 16.65 21.02 -29.74
C TYR A 242 16.27 19.59 -29.37
N ARG A 243 16.80 19.05 -28.27
CA ARG A 243 16.32 17.79 -27.68
C ARG A 243 14.87 17.97 -27.19
N ALA A 244 13.91 17.51 -28.00
CA ALA A 244 12.49 17.53 -27.67
C ALA A 244 12.15 16.48 -26.60
N CYS A 245 11.40 16.90 -25.58
CA CYS A 245 10.84 16.05 -24.53
C CYS A 245 9.32 15.99 -24.69
N GLU A 246 8.84 14.90 -25.29
CA GLU A 246 7.44 14.53 -25.34
C GLU A 246 7.06 13.67 -24.12
N VAL A 247 6.32 14.23 -23.17
CA VAL A 247 6.01 13.56 -21.90
C VAL A 247 4.50 13.44 -21.77
N CYS A 248 4.02 12.24 -21.45
CA CYS A 248 2.64 12.02 -21.01
C CYS A 248 2.60 11.74 -19.50
N VAL A 249 1.87 12.54 -18.74
CA VAL A 249 1.52 12.20 -17.35
C VAL A 249 0.30 11.28 -17.38
N ALA A 250 0.44 10.10 -16.79
CA ALA A 250 -0.59 9.08 -16.73
C ALA A 250 -1.14 8.93 -15.33
N ALA A 251 -2.45 9.10 -15.17
CA ALA A 251 -3.19 8.69 -13.99
C ALA A 251 -3.84 7.33 -14.26
N LYS A 252 -3.44 6.30 -13.53
CA LYS A 252 -3.87 4.91 -13.70
C LYS A 252 -4.62 4.39 -12.49
N LEU A 253 -5.67 3.62 -12.77
CA LEU A 253 -6.36 2.74 -11.83
C LEU A 253 -5.78 1.34 -11.99
N VAL A 254 -5.09 0.85 -10.97
CA VAL A 254 -4.66 -0.54 -10.90
C VAL A 254 -5.74 -1.30 -10.11
N PRO A 255 -6.51 -2.20 -10.77
CA PRO A 255 -7.59 -2.93 -10.11
C PRO A 255 -7.05 -3.99 -9.12
N PRO A 256 -7.85 -4.37 -8.11
CA PRO A 256 -7.53 -5.50 -7.24
C PRO A 256 -7.57 -6.84 -8.01
N PRO A 257 -6.95 -7.91 -7.47
CA PRO A 257 -6.98 -9.25 -8.09
C PRO A 257 -8.40 -9.77 -8.39
N ASN A 258 -9.37 -9.42 -7.52
CA ASN A 258 -10.78 -9.73 -7.68
C ASN A 258 -11.58 -8.42 -7.81
N ASP A 259 -11.71 -7.91 -9.03
CA ASP A 259 -12.43 -6.67 -9.32
C ASP A 259 -13.95 -6.89 -9.39
N VAL A 260 -14.57 -7.14 -8.24
CA VAL A 260 -16.01 -7.44 -8.14
C VAL A 260 -16.90 -6.19 -8.28
N ARG A 261 -16.32 -5.00 -8.14
CA ARG A 261 -17.01 -3.69 -8.23
C ARG A 261 -16.16 -2.76 -9.11
N PRO A 262 -16.16 -2.98 -10.43
CA PRO A 262 -15.30 -2.23 -11.33
C PRO A 262 -15.61 -0.74 -11.25
N TYR A 263 -14.58 0.05 -10.93
CA TYR A 263 -14.59 1.50 -11.04
C TYR A 263 -13.76 1.91 -12.24
N ARG A 264 -14.34 2.74 -13.11
CA ARG A 264 -13.70 3.25 -14.32
C ARG A 264 -13.87 4.77 -14.40
N PHE A 265 -12.90 5.44 -14.99
CA PHE A 265 -12.99 6.85 -15.28
C PHE A 265 -14.06 7.09 -16.34
N ASN A 266 -15.11 7.83 -15.98
CA ASN A 266 -16.05 8.33 -16.97
C ASN A 266 -15.50 9.60 -17.64
N ALA A 267 -16.14 10.03 -18.73
CA ALA A 267 -15.73 11.20 -19.50
C ALA A 267 -15.60 12.49 -18.66
N ALA A 268 -16.48 12.69 -17.67
CA ALA A 268 -16.45 13.87 -16.81
C ALA A 268 -15.26 13.83 -15.84
N THR A 269 -15.05 12.71 -15.16
CA THR A 269 -13.90 12.50 -14.26
C THR A 269 -12.59 12.63 -15.02
N CYS A 270 -12.53 12.05 -16.22
CA CYS A 270 -11.36 12.11 -17.07
C CYS A 270 -11.02 13.54 -17.51
N ALA A 271 -12.01 14.31 -18.00
CA ALA A 271 -11.80 15.70 -18.38
C ALA A 271 -11.34 16.56 -17.19
N ALA A 272 -11.84 16.29 -15.98
CA ALA A 272 -11.39 16.95 -14.77
C ALA A 272 -9.93 16.59 -14.42
N ILE A 273 -9.55 15.32 -14.51
CA ILE A 273 -8.16 14.88 -14.28
C ILE A 273 -7.22 15.55 -15.29
N GLN A 274 -7.51 15.48 -16.58
CA GLN A 274 -6.67 16.07 -17.62
C GLN A 274 -6.52 17.57 -17.47
N ARG A 275 -7.59 18.29 -17.11
CA ARG A 275 -7.52 19.73 -16.86
C ARG A 275 -6.59 20.07 -15.70
N ASN A 276 -6.77 19.42 -14.56
CA ASN A 276 -5.92 19.68 -13.38
C ASN A 276 -4.46 19.33 -13.63
N ILE A 277 -4.18 18.23 -14.34
CA ILE A 277 -2.81 17.85 -14.71
C ILE A 277 -2.23 18.87 -15.71
N SER A 278 -2.97 19.22 -16.77
CA SER A 278 -2.47 20.17 -17.78
C SER A 278 -2.19 21.55 -17.20
N ASP A 279 -3.08 22.09 -16.38
CA ASP A 279 -2.89 23.40 -15.73
C ASP A 279 -1.63 23.39 -14.83
N ALA A 280 -1.47 22.36 -14.01
CA ALA A 280 -0.33 22.24 -13.11
C ALA A 280 1.00 22.00 -13.85
N MET A 281 1.00 21.14 -14.88
CA MET A 281 2.20 20.88 -15.67
C MET A 281 2.66 22.11 -16.46
N ASN A 282 1.72 22.85 -17.05
CA ASN A 282 2.05 24.09 -17.76
C ASN A 282 2.57 25.16 -16.77
N ALA A 283 2.04 25.23 -15.56
CA ALA A 283 2.57 26.09 -14.51
C ALA A 283 4.00 25.68 -14.10
N ALA A 284 4.27 24.39 -13.93
CA ALA A 284 5.60 23.87 -13.60
C ALA A 284 6.64 24.13 -14.70
N LEU A 285 6.26 24.00 -15.97
CA LEU A 285 7.12 24.36 -17.11
C LEU A 285 7.52 25.85 -17.08
N ASN A 286 6.54 26.73 -16.79
CA ASN A 286 6.77 28.17 -16.67
C ASN A 286 7.66 28.51 -15.48
N ALA A 287 7.40 27.92 -14.30
CA ALA A 287 8.20 28.11 -13.09
C ALA A 287 9.67 27.67 -13.29
N SER A 288 9.87 26.60 -14.08
CA SER A 288 11.20 26.08 -14.42
C SER A 288 11.90 26.85 -15.55
N ASN A 289 11.28 27.89 -16.11
CA ASN A 289 11.76 28.67 -17.24
C ASN A 289 12.09 27.83 -18.49
N ILE A 290 11.30 26.78 -18.74
CA ILE A 290 11.46 25.91 -19.91
C ILE A 290 10.86 26.59 -21.14
N SER A 291 11.69 26.74 -22.17
CA SER A 291 11.33 27.35 -23.45
C SER A 291 12.28 26.85 -24.54
N PRO A 292 11.82 26.65 -25.80
CA PRO A 292 10.43 26.74 -26.23
C PRO A 292 9.55 25.55 -25.77
N ILE A 293 8.25 25.79 -25.65
CA ILE A 293 7.22 24.75 -25.49
C ILE A 293 6.62 24.51 -26.88
N ALA A 294 6.87 23.34 -27.45
CA ALA A 294 6.40 22.98 -28.80
C ALA A 294 4.90 22.64 -28.80
N ALA A 295 4.43 21.95 -27.74
CA ALA A 295 3.02 21.70 -27.48
C ALA A 295 2.77 21.76 -25.97
N PRO A 296 1.91 22.66 -25.46
CA PRO A 296 1.57 22.69 -24.04
C PRO A 296 0.80 21.42 -23.65
N PHE A 297 0.80 21.09 -22.36
CA PHE A 297 -0.10 20.05 -21.86
C PHE A 297 -1.55 20.50 -22.06
N ALA A 298 -2.38 19.63 -22.62
CA ALA A 298 -3.79 19.96 -22.88
C ALA A 298 -4.70 18.73 -22.71
N PRO A 299 -5.97 18.92 -22.32
CA PRO A 299 -6.95 17.84 -22.31
C PRO A 299 -7.18 17.26 -23.72
N ASN A 300 -7.29 15.93 -23.79
CA ASN A 300 -7.56 15.22 -25.04
C ASN A 300 -8.42 13.98 -24.76
N SER A 301 -9.67 14.01 -25.24
CA SER A 301 -10.63 12.92 -25.04
C SER A 301 -10.23 11.60 -25.68
N THR A 302 -9.33 11.59 -26.68
CA THR A 302 -8.85 10.34 -27.29
C THR A 302 -7.82 9.60 -26.44
N THR A 303 -7.27 10.28 -25.44
CA THR A 303 -6.29 9.73 -24.47
C THR A 303 -6.93 9.43 -23.11
N CYS A 304 -8.24 9.25 -23.15
CA CYS A 304 -9.08 8.95 -22.01
C CYS A 304 -9.56 7.50 -22.12
N PHE A 305 -9.08 6.65 -21.21
CA PHE A 305 -9.45 5.25 -21.12
C PHE A 305 -10.11 4.95 -19.78
N ASP A 306 -10.77 3.82 -19.73
CA ASP A 306 -11.53 3.33 -18.58
C ASP A 306 -10.69 3.25 -17.29
N ASP A 307 -9.40 2.90 -17.40
CA ASP A 307 -8.47 2.76 -16.28
C ASP A 307 -7.29 3.74 -16.33
N THR A 308 -7.15 4.52 -17.41
CA THR A 308 -5.95 5.31 -17.66
C THR A 308 -6.33 6.65 -18.28
N VAL A 309 -5.85 7.74 -17.70
CA VAL A 309 -5.96 9.09 -18.26
C VAL A 309 -4.57 9.58 -18.58
N LEU A 310 -4.30 9.91 -19.84
CA LEU A 310 -3.03 10.53 -20.24
C LEU A 310 -3.23 12.02 -20.49
N THR A 311 -2.24 12.82 -20.12
CA THR A 311 -2.15 14.24 -20.44
C THR A 311 -0.74 14.51 -20.93
N CYS A 312 -0.58 14.90 -22.20
CA CYS A 312 0.72 14.96 -22.86
C CYS A 312 1.11 16.38 -23.26
N GLY A 313 2.42 16.65 -23.25
CA GLY A 313 3.02 17.90 -23.71
C GLY A 313 4.39 17.66 -24.34
N ASN A 314 4.89 18.64 -25.09
CA ASN A 314 6.18 18.61 -25.78
C ASN A 314 6.94 19.92 -25.56
N PHE A 315 8.14 19.83 -25.00
CA PHE A 315 8.96 20.99 -24.64
C PHE A 315 10.46 20.75 -24.80
N ASN A 316 11.25 21.81 -24.78
CA ASN A 316 12.71 21.73 -24.84
C ASN A 316 13.31 21.15 -23.55
N GLY A 317 14.09 20.07 -23.66
CA GLY A 317 14.85 19.50 -22.53
C GLY A 317 16.35 19.36 -22.78
N GLU A 318 16.96 20.34 -23.45
CA GLU A 318 18.42 20.44 -23.54
C GLU A 318 19.07 20.89 -22.23
N ASP A 319 18.42 21.80 -21.49
CA ASP A 319 18.95 22.36 -20.26
C ASP A 319 18.65 21.46 -19.06
N LEU A 320 19.65 20.66 -18.67
CA LEU A 320 19.55 19.72 -17.55
C LEU A 320 19.20 20.40 -16.22
N SER A 321 19.63 21.65 -15.99
CA SER A 321 19.32 22.38 -14.75
C SER A 321 17.86 22.77 -14.67
N LYS A 322 17.25 23.09 -15.82
CA LYS A 322 15.81 23.36 -15.91
C LYS A 322 14.99 22.08 -15.81
N LEU A 323 15.48 20.98 -16.39
CA LEU A 323 14.84 19.67 -16.24
C LEU A 323 14.88 19.18 -14.78
N GLU A 324 15.97 19.38 -14.06
CA GLU A 324 16.05 19.03 -12.63
C GLU A 324 15.08 19.85 -11.78
N ARG A 325 14.95 21.17 -12.05
CA ARG A 325 13.90 21.99 -11.42
C ARG A 325 12.50 21.48 -11.73
N LEU A 326 12.21 21.19 -13.00
CA LEU A 326 10.93 20.63 -13.41
C LEU A 326 10.65 19.30 -12.70
N PHE A 327 11.65 18.44 -12.57
CA PHE A 327 11.53 17.17 -11.87
C PHE A 327 11.10 17.37 -10.41
N ASN A 328 11.70 18.32 -9.70
CA ASN A 328 11.34 18.60 -8.31
C ASN A 328 9.92 19.18 -8.20
N GLU A 329 9.58 20.18 -9.02
CA GLU A 329 8.24 20.78 -9.09
C GLU A 329 7.16 19.73 -9.37
N VAL A 330 7.39 18.84 -10.35
CA VAL A 330 6.42 17.80 -10.70
C VAL A 330 6.35 16.73 -9.62
N SER A 331 7.47 16.39 -8.97
CA SER A 331 7.49 15.44 -7.85
C SER A 331 6.61 15.91 -6.69
N ASP A 332 6.62 17.20 -6.38
CA ASP A 332 5.77 17.80 -5.35
C ASP A 332 4.27 17.79 -5.74
N LEU A 333 3.97 17.82 -7.04
CA LEU A 333 2.60 17.76 -7.58
C LEU A 333 2.00 16.34 -7.60
N LEU A 334 2.80 15.27 -7.44
CA LEU A 334 2.31 13.90 -7.57
C LEU A 334 1.21 13.55 -6.56
N SER A 335 1.33 14.03 -5.31
CA SER A 335 0.30 13.81 -4.29
C SER A 335 -0.99 14.55 -4.59
N TYR A 336 -0.89 15.75 -5.18
CA TYR A 336 -2.05 16.48 -5.70
C TYR A 336 -2.73 15.70 -6.84
N PHE A 337 -1.95 15.18 -7.79
CA PHE A 337 -2.48 14.37 -8.91
C PHE A 337 -3.17 13.09 -8.44
N ILE A 338 -2.64 12.41 -7.41
CA ILE A 338 -3.32 11.30 -6.75
C ILE A 338 -4.66 11.75 -6.16
N GLY A 339 -4.70 12.90 -5.49
CA GLY A 339 -5.94 13.48 -4.94
C GLY A 339 -6.98 13.74 -6.04
N VAL A 340 -6.58 14.32 -7.16
CA VAL A 340 -7.48 14.57 -8.30
C VAL A 340 -7.98 13.24 -8.89
N ALA A 341 -7.09 12.28 -9.16
CA ALA A 341 -7.44 10.99 -9.75
C ALA A 341 -8.31 10.12 -8.84
N SER A 342 -8.20 10.30 -7.52
CA SER A 342 -9.05 9.65 -6.51
C SER A 342 -10.34 10.40 -6.19
N SER A 343 -10.66 11.49 -6.90
CA SER A 343 -11.81 12.36 -6.61
C SER A 343 -11.79 12.93 -5.17
N GLY A 344 -10.60 13.21 -4.65
CA GLY A 344 -10.35 13.86 -3.37
C GLY A 344 -10.09 12.91 -2.20
N ASP A 345 -10.50 11.64 -2.29
CA ASP A 345 -10.30 10.66 -1.22
C ASP A 345 -9.93 9.28 -1.79
N ILE A 346 -8.68 8.89 -1.59
CA ILE A 346 -8.19 7.54 -1.97
C ILE A 346 -8.91 6.42 -1.24
N CYS A 347 -9.52 6.72 -0.08
CA CYS A 347 -10.33 5.80 0.69
C CYS A 347 -11.79 5.74 0.29
N ASN A 348 -12.20 6.43 -0.78
CA ASN A 348 -13.55 6.32 -1.32
C ASN A 348 -13.92 4.85 -1.56
N PRO A 349 -15.09 4.36 -1.11
CA PRO A 349 -15.50 2.97 -1.32
C PRO A 349 -15.54 2.51 -2.78
N LYS A 350 -15.66 3.43 -3.75
CA LYS A 350 -15.54 3.12 -5.19
C LYS A 350 -14.15 2.66 -5.59
N LEU A 351 -13.13 3.06 -4.83
CA LEU A 351 -11.71 2.70 -5.04
C LEU A 351 -11.27 1.57 -4.10
N GLU A 352 -12.21 0.81 -3.53
CA GLU A 352 -11.85 -0.30 -2.64
C GLU A 352 -11.00 -1.36 -3.33
N GLY A 353 -9.79 -1.58 -2.79
CA GLY A 353 -8.81 -2.50 -3.35
C GLY A 353 -8.02 -1.93 -4.54
N TYR A 354 -8.36 -0.75 -5.04
CA TYR A 354 -7.63 -0.11 -6.13
C TYR A 354 -6.36 0.57 -5.63
N THR A 355 -5.37 0.64 -6.51
CA THR A 355 -4.23 1.54 -6.38
C THR A 355 -4.31 2.61 -7.47
N VAL A 356 -4.22 3.87 -7.08
CA VAL A 356 -4.08 4.99 -8.00
C VAL A 356 -2.59 5.23 -8.20
N LEU A 357 -2.13 5.17 -9.45
CA LEU A 357 -0.74 5.39 -9.84
C LEU A 357 -0.66 6.63 -10.75
N ILE A 358 0.16 7.59 -10.36
CA ILE A 358 0.58 8.70 -11.22
C ILE A 358 1.99 8.42 -11.68
N THR A 359 2.21 8.40 -12.99
CA THR A 359 3.54 8.16 -13.56
C THR A 359 3.69 8.87 -14.90
N THR A 360 4.89 9.26 -15.26
CA THR A 360 5.18 9.70 -16.63
C THR A 360 5.43 8.51 -17.55
N GLN A 361 4.96 8.61 -18.79
CA GLN A 361 5.20 7.63 -19.84
C GLN A 361 5.84 8.30 -21.05
N ASP A 362 6.44 7.44 -21.88
CA ASP A 362 6.98 7.79 -23.19
C ASP A 362 8.13 8.82 -23.17
N ASN A 363 8.93 8.93 -22.09
CA ASN A 363 10.15 9.75 -22.13
C ASN A 363 11.27 9.40 -21.13
N ILE A 364 12.45 9.92 -21.44
CA ILE A 364 13.73 9.95 -20.71
C ILE A 364 13.95 11.28 -19.94
N CYS A 365 13.13 12.32 -20.18
CA CYS A 365 13.36 13.67 -19.64
C CYS A 365 12.72 13.93 -18.28
N LEU A 366 11.67 13.18 -17.93
CA LEU A 366 10.93 13.33 -16.69
C LEU A 366 10.40 11.94 -16.30
N ASP A 367 11.03 11.33 -15.31
CA ASP A 367 10.69 9.99 -14.82
C ASP A 367 10.21 10.07 -13.37
N VAL A 368 8.93 10.36 -13.21
CA VAL A 368 8.29 10.50 -11.90
C VAL A 368 7.23 9.44 -11.75
N SER A 369 7.09 8.93 -10.53
CA SER A 369 6.09 7.92 -10.21
C SER A 369 5.73 8.01 -8.73
N GLN A 370 4.43 8.03 -8.44
CA GLN A 370 3.90 7.89 -7.10
C GLN A 370 2.59 7.12 -7.17
N SER A 371 2.35 6.26 -6.19
CA SER A 371 1.08 5.57 -6.04
C SER A 371 0.50 5.74 -4.65
N ALA A 372 -0.81 5.59 -4.56
CA ALA A 372 -1.52 5.50 -3.30
C ALA A 372 -2.65 4.48 -3.42
N SER A 373 -2.95 3.83 -2.31
CA SER A 373 -4.07 2.93 -2.15
C SER A 373 -4.60 3.06 -0.73
N CYS A 374 -5.87 2.78 -0.54
CA CYS A 374 -6.47 2.80 0.79
C CYS A 374 -6.59 1.41 1.36
N PHE A 375 -5.82 1.15 2.42
CA PHE A 375 -5.98 -0.02 3.26
C PHE A 375 -6.56 0.44 4.59
N LEU A 376 -7.82 0.07 4.85
CA LEU A 376 -8.44 0.31 6.14
C LEU A 376 -8.16 -0.85 7.09
N PRO A 377 -8.01 -0.58 8.39
CA PRO A 377 -7.83 -1.63 9.38
C PRO A 377 -9.01 -2.60 9.37
N ASN A 378 -8.70 -3.87 9.64
CA ASN A 378 -9.73 -4.90 9.77
C ASN A 378 -10.71 -4.50 10.88
N GLN A 379 -12.00 -4.62 10.60
CA GLN A 379 -13.05 -4.29 11.56
C GLN A 379 -13.47 -5.56 12.33
N PRO A 380 -13.90 -5.45 13.59
CA PRO A 380 -14.49 -6.57 14.34
C PRO A 380 -15.92 -6.85 13.84
N PHE A 381 -16.05 -7.02 12.53
CA PHE A 381 -17.31 -7.18 11.80
C PHE A 381 -17.05 -7.98 10.52
N PRO A 382 -17.92 -8.95 10.15
CA PRO A 382 -19.06 -9.43 10.93
C PRO A 382 -18.61 -10.17 12.19
N ASN A 383 -19.49 -10.30 13.17
CA ASN A 383 -19.18 -10.96 14.45
C ASN A 383 -19.25 -12.50 14.33
N CYS A 384 -18.55 -13.06 13.35
CA CYS A 384 -18.40 -14.49 13.12
C CYS A 384 -17.09 -14.79 12.37
N THR A 385 -16.57 -16.01 12.52
CA THR A 385 -15.38 -16.47 11.80
C THR A 385 -15.79 -17.03 10.45
N CYS A 386 -15.72 -16.21 9.40
CA CYS A 386 -16.21 -16.58 8.07
C CYS A 386 -15.30 -16.02 6.96
N ASN A 387 -15.42 -16.56 5.75
CA ASN A 387 -14.67 -16.07 4.59
C ASN A 387 -15.21 -14.71 4.13
N THR A 388 -14.45 -13.65 4.41
CA THR A 388 -14.77 -12.25 4.08
C THR A 388 -14.31 -11.82 2.68
N THR A 389 -13.70 -12.73 1.92
CA THR A 389 -13.16 -12.43 0.59
C THR A 389 -14.28 -12.03 -0.36
N GLN A 390 -14.20 -10.83 -0.95
CA GLN A 390 -15.13 -10.39 -1.98
C GLN A 390 -15.15 -11.35 -3.17
N GLY A 391 -16.35 -11.62 -3.70
CA GLY A 391 -16.55 -12.49 -4.86
C GLY A 391 -16.70 -13.97 -4.57
N VAL A 392 -16.54 -14.42 -3.31
CA VAL A 392 -16.84 -15.82 -2.93
C VAL A 392 -18.33 -16.14 -2.89
N LEU A 393 -19.18 -15.10 -2.83
CA LEU A 393 -20.61 -15.16 -3.07
C LEU A 393 -20.94 -14.30 -4.29
N PRO A 394 -22.03 -14.61 -5.03
CA PRO A 394 -22.42 -13.82 -6.19
C PRO A 394 -22.98 -12.46 -5.83
N PHE A 395 -23.36 -12.20 -4.57
CA PHE A 395 -24.06 -10.99 -4.16
C PHE A 395 -23.10 -9.85 -3.80
N ILE A 396 -23.40 -8.65 -4.28
CA ILE A 396 -22.58 -7.46 -4.08
C ILE A 396 -23.43 -6.31 -3.53
N VAL A 397 -22.86 -5.54 -2.60
CA VAL A 397 -23.41 -4.25 -2.16
C VAL A 397 -22.72 -3.10 -2.90
N SER A 398 -23.50 -2.15 -3.43
CA SER A 398 -22.98 -0.98 -4.13
C SER A 398 -22.00 -0.17 -3.27
N PRO A 399 -20.94 0.43 -3.87
CA PRO A 399 -20.00 1.26 -3.14
C PRO A 399 -20.59 2.61 -2.71
N SER A 400 -21.77 2.97 -3.22
CA SER A 400 -22.51 4.16 -2.80
C SER A 400 -23.90 3.79 -2.29
N TYR A 401 -24.36 4.51 -1.27
CA TYR A 401 -25.76 4.60 -0.88
C TYR A 401 -26.25 6.04 -1.10
N TYR A 402 -27.55 6.23 -1.29
CA TYR A 402 -28.11 7.56 -1.51
C TYR A 402 -29.34 7.80 -0.63
N PRO A 403 -29.54 9.04 -0.16
CA PRO A 403 -30.73 9.39 0.62
C PRO A 403 -31.95 9.55 -0.29
N ARG A 404 -33.13 9.21 0.24
CA ARG A 404 -34.43 9.55 -0.35
C ARG A 404 -35.48 9.78 0.74
N ALA A 405 -36.58 10.41 0.35
CA ALA A 405 -37.76 10.50 1.21
C ALA A 405 -38.35 9.11 1.46
N SER A 406 -38.79 8.85 2.70
CA SER A 406 -39.39 7.57 3.03
C SER A 406 -40.85 7.49 2.60
N PRO A 407 -41.26 6.48 1.81
CA PRO A 407 -42.68 6.22 1.52
C PRO A 407 -43.44 5.59 2.69
N PHE A 408 -42.76 5.01 3.70
CA PHE A 408 -43.39 4.18 4.73
C PHE A 408 -43.23 4.68 6.18
N PHE A 409 -42.34 5.65 6.42
CA PHE A 409 -41.96 6.07 7.78
C PHE A 409 -42.19 7.56 8.06
N GLY A 410 -42.83 8.28 7.14
CA GLY A 410 -43.18 9.70 7.30
C GLY A 410 -42.02 10.66 7.05
N SER A 411 -42.30 11.96 7.18
CA SER A 411 -41.39 13.06 6.79
C SER A 411 -40.19 13.27 7.72
N LEU A 412 -40.25 12.74 8.95
CA LEU A 412 -39.19 12.81 9.95
C LEU A 412 -38.10 11.74 9.76
N VAL A 413 -38.20 10.93 8.71
CA VAL A 413 -37.29 9.81 8.42
C VAL A 413 -36.69 9.97 7.03
N THR A 414 -35.39 9.72 6.92
CA THR A 414 -34.68 9.62 5.64
C THR A 414 -34.34 8.15 5.40
N GLU A 415 -34.60 7.66 4.19
CA GLU A 415 -34.15 6.33 3.76
C GLU A 415 -32.81 6.43 3.05
N TYR A 416 -31.85 5.59 3.44
CA TYR A 416 -30.55 5.49 2.78
C TYR A 416 -30.47 4.15 2.05
N CYS A 417 -30.49 4.19 0.72
CA CYS A 417 -30.68 3.04 -0.13
C CYS A 417 -29.36 2.50 -0.65
N PHE A 418 -29.12 1.22 -0.42
CA PHE A 418 -28.05 0.43 -0.99
C PHE A 418 -28.59 -0.37 -2.16
N THR A 419 -27.91 -0.32 -3.29
CA THR A 419 -28.24 -1.14 -4.45
C THR A 419 -27.48 -2.46 -4.37
N LEU A 420 -28.16 -3.55 -4.60
CA LEU A 420 -27.57 -4.88 -4.69
C LEU A 420 -27.34 -5.26 -6.15
N ASN A 421 -26.26 -6.00 -6.40
CA ASN A 421 -25.93 -6.53 -7.73
C ASN A 421 -25.50 -7.99 -7.60
N THR A 422 -25.43 -8.69 -8.74
CA THR A 422 -24.90 -10.06 -8.79
C THR A 422 -23.73 -10.21 -9.76
N LEU A 423 -22.76 -11.04 -9.40
CA LEU A 423 -21.68 -11.48 -10.28
C LEU A 423 -22.16 -12.56 -11.27
N PRO A 424 -21.68 -12.54 -12.52
CA PRO A 424 -21.80 -13.70 -13.40
C PRO A 424 -20.99 -14.88 -12.87
N ALA A 425 -21.40 -16.10 -13.18
CA ALA A 425 -20.78 -17.32 -12.65
C ALA A 425 -19.26 -17.40 -12.87
N ALA A 426 -18.77 -16.88 -14.01
CA ALA A 426 -17.35 -16.86 -14.35
C ALA A 426 -16.50 -15.89 -13.48
N ALA A 427 -17.14 -14.91 -12.82
CA ALA A 427 -16.47 -13.94 -11.96
C ALA A 427 -16.53 -14.31 -10.47
N ILE A 428 -17.18 -15.44 -10.13
CA ILE A 428 -17.24 -15.94 -8.75
C ILE A 428 -15.91 -16.62 -8.42
N VAL A 429 -15.30 -16.20 -7.32
CA VAL A 429 -14.04 -16.78 -6.84
C VAL A 429 -14.29 -18.23 -6.42
N PRO A 430 -13.56 -19.22 -6.99
CA PRO A 430 -13.73 -20.62 -6.65
C PRO A 430 -13.58 -20.86 -5.15
N SER A 431 -14.63 -21.41 -4.52
CA SER A 431 -14.66 -21.68 -3.08
C SER A 431 -15.79 -22.65 -2.74
N THR A 432 -15.83 -23.09 -1.48
CA THR A 432 -16.94 -23.87 -0.92
C THR A 432 -18.12 -23.00 -0.46
N CYS A 433 -18.02 -21.68 -0.64
CA CYS A 433 -18.99 -20.70 -0.15
C CYS A 433 -20.32 -20.73 -0.87
N TYR A 434 -20.27 -20.95 -2.18
CA TYR A 434 -21.42 -20.78 -3.06
C TYR A 434 -21.82 -22.10 -3.71
N LYS A 435 -23.12 -22.38 -3.69
CA LYS A 435 -23.76 -23.41 -4.52
C LYS A 435 -24.74 -22.74 -5.48
N ALA A 436 -24.87 -23.31 -6.67
CA ALA A 436 -25.90 -22.87 -7.61
C ALA A 436 -27.28 -22.88 -6.93
N ASN A 437 -28.00 -21.77 -7.05
CA ASN A 437 -29.30 -21.48 -6.42
C ASN A 437 -29.28 -21.09 -4.92
N ASP A 438 -28.11 -20.84 -4.34
CA ASP A 438 -28.06 -20.19 -3.03
C ASP A 438 -28.79 -18.84 -3.07
N LEU A 439 -29.56 -18.56 -2.01
CA LEU A 439 -30.26 -17.29 -1.83
C LEU A 439 -29.34 -16.28 -1.13
N LEU A 440 -29.59 -14.98 -1.32
CA LEU A 440 -29.17 -13.94 -0.40
C LEU A 440 -30.10 -13.97 0.80
N ALA A 441 -29.65 -14.61 1.88
CA ALA A 441 -30.43 -14.78 3.10
C ALA A 441 -30.58 -13.45 3.84
N LYS A 442 -29.48 -12.72 4.07
CA LYS A 442 -29.47 -11.48 4.83
C LYS A 442 -28.32 -10.54 4.46
N ILE A 443 -28.46 -9.29 4.88
CA ILE A 443 -27.39 -8.29 4.91
C ILE A 443 -27.24 -7.79 6.33
N GLU A 444 -25.99 -7.63 6.76
CA GLU A 444 -25.63 -7.03 8.03
C GLU A 444 -24.78 -5.77 7.79
N TRP A 445 -24.91 -4.76 8.65
CA TRP A 445 -24.05 -3.58 8.67
C TRP A 445 -23.37 -3.42 10.02
N TYR A 446 -22.14 -2.91 10.00
CA TYR A 446 -21.45 -2.45 11.20
C TYR A 446 -21.98 -1.07 11.60
N ALA A 447 -22.78 -1.02 12.66
CA ALA A 447 -23.59 0.13 13.02
C ALA A 447 -23.54 0.45 14.51
N ASP A 448 -23.68 1.74 14.85
CA ASP A 448 -23.69 2.22 16.22
C ASP A 448 -24.96 1.82 16.96
N GLU A 449 -24.81 0.95 17.94
CA GLU A 449 -25.92 0.46 18.75
C GLU A 449 -26.54 1.56 19.62
N ALA A 450 -25.81 2.63 19.94
CA ALA A 450 -26.37 3.79 20.64
C ALA A 450 -27.50 4.44 19.83
N LEU A 451 -27.51 4.25 18.51
CA LEU A 451 -28.51 4.76 17.58
C LEU A 451 -29.59 3.73 17.22
N ARG A 452 -29.73 2.63 17.98
CA ARG A 452 -30.80 1.62 17.80
C ARG A 452 -32.19 2.23 17.66
N SER A 453 -32.53 3.21 18.49
CA SER A 453 -33.84 3.88 18.48
C SER A 453 -34.05 4.81 17.29
N ALA A 454 -32.96 5.26 16.64
CA ALA A 454 -33.02 6.10 15.45
C ALA A 454 -33.36 5.30 14.19
N VAL A 455 -33.03 4.00 14.15
CA VAL A 455 -33.40 3.12 13.03
C VAL A 455 -34.86 2.69 13.16
N LYS A 456 -35.70 3.14 12.22
CA LYS A 456 -37.15 2.85 12.22
C LYS A 456 -37.52 1.57 11.49
N GLY A 457 -36.61 1.05 10.67
CA GLY A 457 -36.77 -0.20 9.93
C GLY A 457 -36.08 -0.15 8.58
N TYR A 458 -36.58 -0.95 7.67
CA TYR A 458 -36.10 -1.03 6.30
C TYR A 458 -37.25 -0.92 5.31
N THR A 459 -36.93 -0.38 4.14
CA THR A 459 -37.72 -0.57 2.94
C THR A 459 -36.90 -1.44 2.01
N ILE A 460 -37.40 -2.64 1.71
CA ILE A 460 -36.74 -3.59 0.81
C ILE A 460 -37.53 -3.66 -0.50
N THR A 461 -36.83 -3.62 -1.63
CA THR A 461 -37.42 -3.64 -2.97
C THR A 461 -36.66 -4.65 -3.83
N PRO A 462 -37.12 -5.90 -3.97
CA PRO A 462 -36.50 -6.84 -4.88
C PRO A 462 -36.64 -6.33 -6.32
N PHE A 463 -35.69 -6.66 -7.19
CA PHE A 463 -35.77 -6.29 -8.59
C PHE A 463 -37.04 -6.87 -9.24
N GLY A 464 -37.81 -6.02 -9.92
CA GLY A 464 -39.08 -6.39 -10.55
C GLY A 464 -40.23 -6.70 -9.58
N GLY A 465 -40.06 -6.50 -8.27
CA GLY A 465 -41.08 -6.79 -7.26
C GLY A 465 -41.52 -5.58 -6.43
N PRO A 466 -42.57 -5.72 -5.60
CA PRO A 466 -43.09 -4.63 -4.80
C PRO A 466 -42.18 -4.31 -3.60
N SER A 467 -42.16 -3.04 -3.21
CA SER A 467 -41.48 -2.62 -1.98
C SER A 467 -42.21 -3.10 -0.73
N LYS A 468 -41.47 -3.49 0.30
CA LYS A 468 -42.01 -3.94 1.59
C LYS A 468 -41.31 -3.24 2.75
N LYS A 469 -42.10 -2.93 3.78
CA LYS A 469 -41.60 -2.44 5.06
C LYS A 469 -41.18 -3.63 5.94
N VAL A 470 -39.99 -3.55 6.53
CA VAL A 470 -39.46 -4.53 7.48
C VAL A 470 -39.05 -3.83 8.77
N PHE A 471 -39.34 -4.44 9.91
CA PHE A 471 -38.94 -3.90 11.21
C PHE A 471 -37.43 -4.00 11.42
N PRO A 472 -36.83 -3.06 12.19
CA PRO A 472 -35.40 -3.08 12.46
C PRO A 472 -35.03 -4.34 13.24
N SER A 473 -33.94 -5.00 12.84
CA SER A 473 -33.39 -6.15 13.55
C SER A 473 -31.92 -5.91 13.83
N TRP A 474 -31.48 -6.34 15.02
CA TRP A 474 -30.13 -6.11 15.52
C TRP A 474 -29.52 -7.42 16.02
N GLY A 475 -28.20 -7.49 16.00
CA GLY A 475 -27.43 -8.52 16.68
C GLY A 475 -27.56 -8.44 18.20
N ALA A 476 -26.88 -9.38 18.86
CA ALA A 476 -26.79 -9.38 20.32
C ALA A 476 -26.21 -8.03 20.82
N PRO A 477 -26.57 -7.56 22.03
CA PRO A 477 -25.98 -6.35 22.59
C PRO A 477 -24.45 -6.41 22.58
N GLY A 478 -23.80 -5.32 22.15
CA GLY A 478 -22.35 -5.20 22.05
C GLY A 478 -21.75 -5.59 20.70
N THR A 479 -22.50 -6.23 19.79
CA THR A 479 -21.95 -6.68 18.49
C THR A 479 -21.93 -5.59 17.43
N SER A 480 -22.65 -4.48 17.63
CA SER A 480 -22.74 -3.38 16.65
C SER A 480 -23.23 -3.85 15.28
N THR A 481 -24.20 -4.76 15.28
CA THR A 481 -24.70 -5.42 14.06
C THR A 481 -26.15 -5.02 13.79
N LEU A 482 -26.37 -4.23 12.75
CA LEU A 482 -27.70 -3.99 12.18
C LEU A 482 -27.96 -5.04 11.10
N LYS A 483 -29.16 -5.64 11.02
CA LYS A 483 -29.40 -6.73 10.04
C LYS A 483 -30.80 -6.77 9.47
N VAL A 484 -30.91 -7.24 8.23
CA VAL A 484 -32.19 -7.49 7.56
C VAL A 484 -32.16 -8.81 6.81
N ASN A 485 -33.20 -9.62 6.98
CA ASN A 485 -33.40 -10.86 6.24
C ASN A 485 -34.14 -10.56 4.93
N LEU A 486 -33.69 -11.16 3.84
CA LEU A 486 -34.15 -10.92 2.48
C LEU A 486 -34.73 -12.19 1.84
N ASN A 487 -33.97 -13.29 1.88
CA ASN A 487 -34.27 -14.55 1.18
C ASN A 487 -34.47 -14.35 -0.34
N TRP A 488 -33.60 -13.56 -0.97
CA TRP A 488 -33.68 -13.21 -2.39
C TRP A 488 -32.88 -14.17 -3.25
N ASN A 489 -33.41 -14.59 -4.39
CA ASN A 489 -32.58 -15.26 -5.40
C ASN A 489 -31.72 -14.25 -6.17
N GLY A 490 -30.83 -14.73 -7.05
CA GLY A 490 -29.95 -13.87 -7.86
C GLY A 490 -30.72 -12.80 -8.66
N THR A 491 -31.84 -13.18 -9.28
CA THR A 491 -32.66 -12.25 -10.07
C THR A 491 -33.26 -11.13 -9.23
N MET A 492 -33.77 -11.45 -8.03
CA MET A 492 -34.32 -10.45 -7.11
C MET A 492 -33.23 -9.52 -6.55
N ALA A 493 -32.03 -10.06 -6.31
CA ALA A 493 -30.91 -9.29 -5.78
C ALA A 493 -30.30 -8.36 -6.82
N ASN A 494 -30.25 -8.74 -8.09
CA ASN A 494 -29.60 -7.94 -9.13
C ASN A 494 -30.43 -6.69 -9.50
N GLY A 495 -30.06 -5.53 -8.96
CA GLY A 495 -30.82 -4.29 -9.05
C GLY A 495 -31.84 -4.10 -7.90
N GLY A 496 -31.84 -5.00 -6.92
CA GLY A 496 -32.66 -4.86 -5.72
C GLY A 496 -32.16 -3.73 -4.81
N LEU A 497 -33.06 -3.11 -4.05
CA LEU A 497 -32.75 -2.02 -3.12
C LEU A 497 -33.01 -2.43 -1.68
N VAL A 498 -32.09 -2.10 -0.79
CA VAL A 498 -32.27 -2.21 0.65
C VAL A 498 -32.03 -0.83 1.26
N CYS A 499 -33.11 -0.21 1.75
CA CYS A 499 -33.07 1.13 2.29
C CYS A 499 -33.21 1.12 3.81
N VAL A 500 -32.20 1.64 4.51
CA VAL A 500 -32.23 1.78 5.97
C VAL A 500 -32.95 3.07 6.32
N ALA A 501 -34.05 2.98 7.09
CA ALA A 501 -34.86 4.12 7.48
C ALA A 501 -34.34 4.72 8.80
N VAL A 502 -33.73 5.91 8.73
CA VAL A 502 -33.08 6.59 9.87
C VAL A 502 -33.83 7.88 10.22
N GLN A 503 -34.15 8.05 11.50
CA GLN A 503 -34.82 9.24 12.02
C GLN A 503 -33.89 10.46 12.03
N LYS A 504 -34.40 11.60 11.58
CA LYS A 504 -33.71 12.89 11.65
C LYS A 504 -33.51 13.35 13.12
N PRO A 505 -32.41 14.03 13.47
CA PRO A 505 -31.39 14.59 12.57
C PRO A 505 -30.27 13.61 12.18
N TYR A 506 -30.33 12.35 12.64
CA TYR A 506 -29.30 11.38 12.34
C TYR A 506 -29.29 10.97 10.86
N THR A 507 -28.10 10.63 10.39
CA THR A 507 -27.84 10.17 9.03
C THR A 507 -27.22 8.78 9.02
N MET A 508 -27.15 8.14 7.85
CA MET A 508 -26.42 6.88 7.71
C MET A 508 -24.94 7.03 8.08
N GLN A 509 -24.32 8.19 7.83
CA GLN A 509 -22.95 8.46 8.25
C GLN A 509 -22.78 8.48 9.76
N ASN A 510 -23.80 8.94 10.50
CA ASN A 510 -23.79 8.86 11.97
C ASN A 510 -24.00 7.43 12.47
N LEU A 511 -24.82 6.65 11.75
CA LEU A 511 -25.17 5.28 12.11
C LEU A 511 -24.02 4.31 11.86
N CYS A 512 -23.23 4.50 10.79
CA CYS A 512 -22.20 3.56 10.40
C CYS A 512 -20.95 3.65 11.26
N LYS A 513 -20.42 2.48 11.65
CA LYS A 513 -19.13 2.34 12.33
C LYS A 513 -18.05 1.90 11.34
N GLY A 514 -16.82 2.36 11.57
CA GLY A 514 -15.66 2.05 10.74
C GLY A 514 -14.92 3.33 10.33
N ALA A 515 -14.48 3.41 9.07
CA ALA A 515 -13.88 4.63 8.53
C ALA A 515 -14.88 5.80 8.47
N PRO A 516 -14.42 7.04 8.66
CA PRO A 516 -15.27 8.23 8.66
C PRO A 516 -16.21 8.28 7.43
N GLY A 517 -17.52 8.35 7.69
CA GLY A 517 -18.55 8.47 6.64
C GLY A 517 -18.85 7.20 5.84
N GLN A 518 -18.21 6.06 6.16
CA GLN A 518 -18.35 4.81 5.43
C GLN A 518 -19.06 3.74 6.25
N CYS A 519 -19.84 2.91 5.56
CA CYS A 519 -20.56 1.77 6.10
C CYS A 519 -19.91 0.48 5.65
N TYR A 520 -19.65 -0.42 6.59
CA TYR A 520 -19.29 -1.80 6.28
C TYR A 520 -20.57 -2.63 6.22
N ALA A 521 -20.76 -3.35 5.13
CA ALA A 521 -21.89 -4.24 4.91
C ALA A 521 -21.37 -5.65 4.57
N SER A 522 -21.96 -6.67 5.17
CA SER A 522 -21.66 -8.07 4.87
C SER A 522 -22.91 -8.77 4.38
N VAL A 523 -22.75 -9.64 3.37
CA VAL A 523 -23.85 -10.40 2.78
C VAL A 523 -23.70 -11.88 3.10
N PHE A 524 -24.82 -12.56 3.32
CA PHE A 524 -24.83 -13.96 3.73
C PHE A 524 -25.77 -14.76 2.84
N ASN A 525 -25.35 -15.95 2.43
CA ASN A 525 -26.20 -16.88 1.69
C ASN A 525 -27.06 -17.79 2.57
N ARG A 526 -26.83 -17.80 3.89
CA ARG A 526 -27.63 -18.55 4.88
C ARG A 526 -27.71 -17.78 6.20
N ASP A 527 -28.81 -17.94 6.93
CA ASP A 527 -29.05 -17.23 8.19
C ASP A 527 -28.02 -17.57 9.29
N ASN A 528 -27.55 -18.83 9.31
CA ASN A 528 -26.51 -19.37 10.22
C ASN A 528 -25.18 -19.62 9.49
N SER A 529 -24.88 -18.87 8.43
CA SER A 529 -23.62 -19.00 7.69
C SER A 529 -22.47 -18.41 8.52
N ASP A 530 -21.81 -19.25 9.31
CA ASP A 530 -20.45 -18.99 9.80
C ASP A 530 -19.42 -19.21 8.68
N TYR A 531 -19.84 -19.56 7.47
CA TYR A 531 -18.89 -20.00 6.44
C TYR A 531 -18.40 -18.85 5.56
N CYS A 532 -19.31 -18.01 5.04
CA CYS A 532 -18.98 -16.97 4.07
C CYS A 532 -19.80 -15.71 4.25
N CYS A 533 -19.10 -14.57 4.20
CA CYS A 533 -19.61 -13.29 4.65
C CYS A 533 -18.83 -12.11 4.01
N PRO A 534 -18.69 -12.07 2.67
CA PRO A 534 -17.92 -11.02 2.01
C PRO A 534 -18.34 -9.63 2.49
N ILE A 535 -17.33 -8.83 2.82
CA ILE A 535 -17.52 -7.48 3.36
C ILE A 535 -17.33 -6.47 2.24
N PHE A 536 -18.20 -5.46 2.21
CA PHE A 536 -18.18 -4.36 1.26
C PHE A 536 -18.22 -3.04 2.03
N ARG A 537 -17.46 -2.04 1.57
CA ARG A 537 -17.66 -0.66 2.02
C ARG A 537 -18.63 0.08 1.12
N ALA A 538 -19.37 1.01 1.72
CA ALA A 538 -20.28 1.90 1.02
C ALA A 538 -20.27 3.30 1.64
N GLY A 539 -20.29 4.32 0.80
CA GLY A 539 -20.28 5.74 1.20
C GLY A 539 -21.45 6.50 0.58
N PRO A 540 -21.63 7.78 0.91
CA PRO A 540 -22.64 8.63 0.28
C PRO A 540 -22.43 8.84 -1.24
#